data_AF-A0A850GCE2-F1
#
_entry.id   AF-A0A850GCE2-F1
#
_cell.length_a   1.000
_cell.length_b   1.000
_cell.length_c   1.000
_cell.angle_alpha   90.00
_cell.angle_beta   90.00
_cell.angle_gamma   90.00
#
_symmetry.space_group_name_H-M   'P 1'
#
loop_
_entity.id
_entity.type
_entity.pdbx_description
1 polymer ?
#
loop_
_entity_poly.entity_id
_entity_poly.type
_entity_poly.pdbx_seq_one_letter_code
_entity_poly.pdbx_strand_id
1 'polypeptide(L)'
;MVDPSYARRGRALAPVGIAWAGTLESTVAYLSEGQPTGAAWRLFLDRIRRANRPLLLRLSDGTQLDARAREELAEALGSTRVSLVSRGSQKHSEATALRWLGVEAEHFEPRELRRAASFLGVDLNKVKAALAGLDGAAA
;
A
#
# COMPACT_ATOMS: atom_id res chain seq x y z
N MET A 1 -1.67 -47.23 -3.06
CA MET A 1 -2.85 -46.34 -2.97
C MET A 1 -2.30 -44.98 -2.56
N VAL A 2 -2.17 -44.05 -3.52
CA VAL A 2 -1.50 -42.75 -3.31
C VAL A 2 -2.58 -41.70 -3.02
N ASP A 3 -2.38 -40.94 -1.95
CA ASP A 3 -3.26 -39.88 -1.44
C ASP A 3 -3.46 -38.76 -2.49
N PRO A 4 -4.72 -38.36 -2.81
CA PRO A 4 -5.00 -37.35 -3.83
C PRO A 4 -4.91 -35.89 -3.35
N SER A 5 -4.38 -35.59 -2.16
CA SER A 5 -4.53 -34.27 -1.53
C SER A 5 -3.51 -33.18 -1.92
N TYR A 6 -2.59 -33.42 -2.87
CA TYR A 6 -1.50 -32.47 -3.17
C TYR A 6 -1.74 -31.45 -4.31
N ALA A 7 -2.96 -31.34 -4.83
CA ALA A 7 -3.28 -30.40 -5.90
C ALA A 7 -4.12 -29.20 -5.43
N ARG A 8 -3.70 -28.49 -4.37
CA ARG A 8 -4.01 -27.05 -4.30
C ARG A 8 -3.13 -26.36 -5.34
N ARG A 9 -3.60 -26.38 -6.59
CA ARG A 9 -3.09 -25.55 -7.67
C ARG A 9 -2.90 -24.14 -7.11
N GLY A 10 -1.66 -23.67 -7.07
CA GLY A 10 -1.35 -22.28 -6.80
C GLY A 10 -2.09 -21.43 -7.83
N ARG A 11 -3.24 -20.87 -7.42
CA ARG A 11 -3.94 -19.87 -8.22
C ARG A 11 -2.98 -18.69 -8.28
N ALA A 12 -2.36 -18.46 -9.45
CA ALA A 12 -1.60 -17.25 -9.69
C ALA A 12 -2.50 -16.07 -9.28
N LEU A 13 -2.06 -15.29 -8.30
CA LEU A 13 -2.81 -14.13 -7.86
C LEU A 13 -2.86 -13.15 -9.03
N ALA A 14 -4.03 -12.55 -9.25
CA ALA A 14 -4.18 -11.51 -10.26
C ALA A 14 -3.18 -10.36 -9.99
N PRO A 15 -2.73 -9.63 -11.01
CA PRO A 15 -1.93 -8.44 -10.79
C PRO A 15 -2.72 -7.44 -9.93
N VAL A 16 -2.03 -6.74 -9.03
CA VAL A 16 -2.64 -5.71 -8.21
C VAL A 16 -3.16 -4.56 -9.07
N GLY A 17 -4.39 -4.13 -8.81
CA GLY A 17 -4.91 -2.84 -9.25
C GLY A 17 -4.30 -1.73 -8.41
N ILE A 18 -3.86 -0.66 -9.06
CA ILE A 18 -3.23 0.49 -8.40
C ILE A 18 -4.02 1.74 -8.76
N ALA A 19 -4.56 2.41 -7.75
CA ALA A 19 -5.16 3.73 -7.89
C ALA A 19 -4.37 4.75 -7.06
N TRP A 20 -4.31 5.99 -7.55
CA TRP A 20 -3.46 7.03 -6.96
C TRP A 20 -4.10 8.41 -7.08
N ALA A 21 -4.05 9.18 -5.99
CA ALA A 21 -4.47 10.56 -5.94
C ALA A 21 -3.42 11.36 -5.15
N GLY A 22 -2.81 12.35 -5.80
CA GLY A 22 -1.78 13.21 -5.21
C GLY A 22 -2.25 14.64 -5.07
N THR A 23 -1.89 15.29 -3.97
CA THR A 23 -1.94 16.75 -3.82
C THR A 23 -0.52 17.31 -3.87
N LEU A 24 -0.37 18.64 -3.77
CA LEU A 24 0.94 19.27 -3.66
C LEU A 24 1.69 18.89 -2.37
N GLU A 25 0.99 18.40 -1.35
CA GLU A 25 1.53 18.19 -0.01
C GLU A 25 1.57 16.72 0.42
N SER A 26 0.70 15.89 -0.16
CA SER A 26 0.53 14.51 0.25
C SER A 26 0.22 13.63 -0.93
N THR A 27 0.46 12.33 -0.76
CA THR A 27 -0.04 11.36 -1.71
C THR A 27 -0.85 10.25 -1.08
N VAL A 28 -1.90 9.83 -1.77
CA VAL A 28 -2.72 8.68 -1.42
C VAL A 28 -2.63 7.64 -2.54
N ALA A 29 -2.26 6.42 -2.16
CA ALA A 29 -2.24 5.26 -3.03
C ALA A 29 -3.21 4.20 -2.51
N TYR A 30 -3.84 3.46 -3.42
CA TYR A 30 -4.62 2.27 -3.10
C TYR A 30 -4.09 1.08 -3.91
N LEU A 31 -3.76 0.01 -3.21
CA LEU A 31 -3.43 -1.29 -3.79
C LEU A 31 -4.62 -2.24 -3.57
N SER A 32 -5.19 -2.73 -4.67
CA SER A 32 -6.30 -3.70 -4.64
C SER A 32 -5.81 -5.11 -4.34
N GLU A 33 -6.72 -6.10 -4.37
CA GLU A 33 -6.32 -7.50 -4.20
C GLU A 33 -5.38 -7.97 -5.31
N GLY A 34 -4.44 -8.85 -4.97
CA GLY A 34 -3.49 -9.41 -5.92
C GLY A 34 -2.03 -9.27 -5.52
N GLN A 35 -1.15 -9.58 -6.47
CA GLN A 35 0.29 -9.45 -6.33
C GLN A 35 0.82 -8.18 -7.01
N PRO A 36 1.67 -7.40 -6.32
CA PRO A 36 2.33 -6.22 -6.87
C PRO A 36 3.46 -6.61 -7.83
N THR A 37 3.10 -6.92 -9.08
CA THR A 37 4.07 -7.33 -10.12
C THR A 37 3.81 -6.64 -11.45
N GLY A 38 4.75 -6.78 -12.38
CA GLY A 38 4.59 -6.32 -13.75
C GLY A 38 4.70 -4.80 -13.95
N ALA A 39 4.17 -4.32 -15.08
CA ALA A 39 4.35 -2.93 -15.51
C ALA A 39 3.66 -1.91 -14.60
N ALA A 40 2.43 -2.21 -14.14
CA ALA A 40 1.68 -1.33 -13.25
C ALA A 40 2.44 -1.09 -11.93
N TRP A 41 3.00 -2.15 -11.35
CA TRP A 41 3.84 -2.06 -10.15
C TRP A 41 5.09 -1.21 -10.36
N ARG A 42 5.83 -1.42 -11.45
CA ARG A 42 7.02 -0.62 -11.76
C ARG A 42 6.69 0.87 -11.93
N LEU A 43 5.61 1.19 -12.64
CA LEU A 43 5.15 2.57 -12.82
C LEU A 43 4.76 3.22 -11.49
N PHE A 44 4.16 2.46 -10.58
CA PHE A 44 3.85 2.91 -9.24
C PHE A 44 5.10 3.22 -8.42
N LEU A 45 6.08 2.31 -8.41
CA LEU A 45 7.36 2.53 -7.72
C LEU A 45 8.11 3.75 -8.26
N ASP A 46 8.19 3.90 -9.58
CA ASP A 46 8.82 5.05 -10.21
C ASP A 46 8.11 6.37 -9.86
N ARG A 47 6.79 6.32 -9.70
CA ARG A 47 6.01 7.48 -9.29
C ARG A 47 6.27 7.83 -7.81
N ILE A 48 6.38 6.85 -6.93
CA ILE A 48 6.78 7.07 -5.52
C ILE A 48 8.15 7.73 -5.45
N ARG A 49 9.15 7.16 -6.15
CA ARG A 49 10.53 7.67 -6.17
C ARG A 49 10.61 9.15 -6.55
N ARG A 50 9.76 9.59 -7.48
CA ARG A 50 9.71 10.99 -7.95
C ARG A 50 8.93 11.92 -7.02
N ALA A 51 7.94 11.41 -6.30
CA ALA A 51 7.07 12.26 -5.50
C ALA A 51 7.77 12.81 -4.25
N ASN A 52 8.59 11.98 -3.58
CA ASN A 52 9.30 12.31 -2.32
C ASN A 52 8.43 13.12 -1.34
N ARG A 53 7.22 12.61 -1.06
CA ARG A 53 6.18 13.27 -0.25
C ARG A 53 5.52 12.25 0.65
N PRO A 54 5.01 12.66 1.83
CA PRO A 54 4.28 11.78 2.73
C PRO A 54 3.21 10.97 1.99
N LEU A 55 3.24 9.65 2.17
CA LEU A 55 2.38 8.70 1.48
C LEU A 55 1.39 8.05 2.45
N LEU A 56 0.11 8.12 2.12
CA LEU A 56 -0.90 7.24 2.67
C LEU A 56 -1.10 6.08 1.71
N LEU A 57 -0.71 4.88 2.12
CA LEU A 57 -0.84 3.65 1.35
C LEU A 57 -2.00 2.82 1.90
N ARG A 58 -3.12 2.79 1.18
CA ARG A 58 -4.25 1.92 1.52
C ARG A 58 -4.06 0.55 0.87
N LEU A 59 -4.08 -0.50 1.67
CA LEU A 59 -4.03 -1.88 1.18
C LEU A 59 -5.40 -2.53 1.31
N SER A 60 -5.83 -3.25 0.28
CA SER A 60 -6.95 -4.18 0.41
C SER A 60 -6.57 -5.37 1.29
N ASP A 61 -7.57 -6.04 1.84
CA ASP A 61 -7.36 -7.21 2.70
C ASP A 61 -6.69 -8.37 1.93
N GLY A 62 -6.99 -8.50 0.64
CA GLY A 62 -6.40 -9.49 -0.27
C GLY A 62 -5.08 -9.06 -0.95
N THR A 63 -4.53 -7.88 -0.68
CA THR A 63 -3.20 -7.50 -1.20
C THR A 63 -2.14 -8.40 -0.54
N GLN A 64 -1.16 -8.93 -1.27
CA GLN A 64 -0.04 -9.65 -0.65
C GLN A 64 1.30 -9.07 -1.11
N LEU A 65 2.08 -8.54 -0.16
CA LEU A 65 3.45 -8.08 -0.42
C LEU A 65 4.40 -9.20 -0.03
N ASP A 66 5.00 -9.87 -1.01
CA ASP A 66 6.10 -10.80 -0.73
C ASP A 66 7.38 -10.04 -0.33
N ALA A 67 8.44 -10.78 0.01
CA ALA A 67 9.69 -10.18 0.47
C ALA A 67 10.29 -9.23 -0.58
N ARG A 68 10.27 -9.64 -1.85
CA ARG A 68 10.79 -8.85 -2.97
C ARG A 68 10.00 -7.57 -3.17
N ALA A 69 8.66 -7.64 -3.17
CA ALA A 69 7.81 -6.47 -3.32
C ALA A 69 7.99 -5.49 -2.15
N ARG A 70 8.25 -5.99 -0.94
CA ARG A 70 8.58 -5.15 0.22
C ARG A 70 9.90 -4.42 0.05
N GLU A 71 10.93 -5.11 -0.44
CA GLU A 71 12.24 -4.50 -0.73
C GLU A 71 12.12 -3.44 -1.82
N GLU A 72 11.46 -3.76 -2.94
CA GLU A 72 11.24 -2.82 -4.05
C GLU A 72 10.43 -1.59 -3.60
N LEU A 73 9.42 -1.79 -2.75
CA LEU A 73 8.62 -0.70 -2.16
C LEU A 73 9.46 0.14 -1.20
N ALA A 74 10.23 -0.48 -0.31
CA ALA A 74 11.07 0.23 0.65
C ALA A 74 12.15 1.06 -0.06
N GLU A 75 12.79 0.51 -1.10
CA GLU A 75 13.74 1.24 -1.94
C GLU A 75 13.08 2.43 -2.62
N ALA A 76 11.86 2.24 -3.16
CA ALA A 76 11.14 3.33 -3.81
C ALA A 76 10.73 4.45 -2.84
N LEU A 77 10.39 4.09 -1.61
CA LEU A 77 10.00 5.03 -0.56
C LEU A 77 11.19 5.81 0.00
N GLY A 78 12.35 5.18 0.13
CA GLY A 78 13.52 5.81 0.74
C GLY A 78 13.20 6.37 2.13
N SER A 79 13.43 7.67 2.33
CA SER A 79 13.13 8.39 3.57
C SER A 79 11.70 8.93 3.66
N THR A 80 10.80 8.51 2.77
CA THR A 80 9.42 8.99 2.75
C THR A 80 8.63 8.41 3.92
N ARG A 81 7.91 9.27 4.66
CA ARG A 81 6.95 8.82 5.68
C ARG A 81 5.75 8.13 5.07
N VAL A 82 5.36 7.01 5.65
CA VAL A 82 4.24 6.19 5.16
C VAL A 82 3.23 5.88 6.26
N SER A 83 1.97 6.20 6.01
CA SER A 83 0.85 5.64 6.76
C SER A 83 0.25 4.49 5.97
N LEU A 84 0.36 3.28 6.50
CA LEU A 84 -0.24 2.09 5.91
C LEU A 84 -1.64 1.90 6.50
N VAL A 85 -2.67 2.01 5.67
CA VAL A 85 -4.07 1.94 6.09
C VAL A 85 -4.73 0.67 5.56
N SER A 86 -5.18 -0.19 6.45
CA SER A 86 -5.83 -1.44 6.07
C SER A 86 -6.66 -2.01 7.21
N ARG A 87 -7.58 -2.93 6.91
CA ARG A 87 -8.30 -3.68 7.94
C ARG A 87 -7.50 -4.93 8.33
N GLY A 88 -7.66 -5.37 9.58
CA GLY A 88 -7.09 -6.63 10.08
C GLY A 88 -5.64 -6.56 10.58
N SER A 89 -5.34 -7.41 11.56
CA SER A 89 -4.05 -7.49 12.26
C SER A 89 -2.89 -7.99 11.39
N GLN A 90 -3.19 -8.75 10.33
CA GLN A 90 -2.18 -9.30 9.41
C GLN A 90 -1.41 -8.21 8.64
N LYS A 91 -1.87 -6.95 8.66
CA LYS A 91 -1.22 -5.84 7.98
C LYS A 91 -0.38 -4.96 8.89
N HIS A 92 -0.48 -5.18 10.20
CA HIS A 92 0.47 -4.61 11.15
C HIS A 92 1.90 -5.13 10.91
N SER A 93 2.03 -6.38 10.44
CA SER A 93 3.31 -6.97 10.07
C SER A 93 3.93 -6.31 8.83
N GLU A 94 3.14 -5.76 7.90
CA GLU A 94 3.65 -5.08 6.71
C GLU A 94 4.32 -3.75 7.07
N ALA A 95 3.68 -2.93 7.90
CA ALA A 95 4.30 -1.71 8.40
C ALA A 95 5.58 -2.01 9.20
N THR A 96 5.56 -3.08 10.00
CA THR A 96 6.74 -3.55 10.74
C THR A 96 7.87 -4.00 9.81
N ALA A 97 7.55 -4.77 8.77
CA ALA A 97 8.53 -5.20 7.77
C ALA A 97 9.17 -4.02 7.04
N LEU A 98 8.37 -3.02 6.64
CA LEU A 98 8.88 -1.80 6.01
C LEU A 98 9.80 -1.01 6.96
N ARG A 99 9.46 -0.94 8.26
CA ARG A 99 10.35 -0.33 9.27
C ARG A 99 11.68 -1.04 9.40
N TRP A 100 11.72 -2.37 9.34
CA TRP A 100 12.98 -3.12 9.33
C TRP A 100 13.83 -2.86 8.09
N LEU A 101 13.20 -2.46 6.99
CA LEU A 101 13.86 -2.02 5.77
C LEU A 101 14.24 -0.53 5.79
N GLY A 102 14.04 0.17 6.91
CA GLY A 102 14.45 1.57 7.10
C GLY A 102 13.41 2.63 6.73
N VAL A 103 12.18 2.22 6.38
CA VAL A 103 11.09 3.16 6.05
C VAL A 103 10.41 3.67 7.33
N GLU A 104 10.12 4.97 7.41
CA GLU A 104 9.29 5.56 8.47
C GLU A 104 7.81 5.22 8.23
N ALA A 105 7.42 3.97 8.52
CA ALA A 105 6.08 3.44 8.29
C ALA A 105 5.31 3.16 9.59
N GLU A 106 4.03 3.54 9.63
CA GLU A 106 3.11 3.23 10.73
C GLU A 106 1.79 2.67 10.21
N HIS A 107 1.21 1.71 10.94
CA HIS A 107 -0.06 1.08 10.58
C HIS A 107 -1.22 1.80 11.26
N PHE A 108 -2.30 2.01 10.51
CA PHE A 108 -3.55 2.57 11.00
C PHE A 108 -4.73 1.80 10.45
N GLU A 109 -5.80 1.70 11.24
CA GLU A 109 -7.08 1.23 10.71
C GLU A 109 -7.81 2.35 9.94
N PRO A 110 -8.76 2.03 9.04
CA PRO A 110 -9.52 3.04 8.31
C PRO A 110 -10.27 4.05 9.21
N ARG A 111 -10.71 3.62 10.39
CA ARG A 111 -11.34 4.50 11.40
C ARG A 111 -10.37 5.52 12.01
N GLU A 112 -9.07 5.28 11.87
CA GLU A 112 -8.00 6.11 12.44
C GLU A 112 -7.39 7.08 11.43
N LEU A 113 -8.11 7.37 10.33
CA LEU A 113 -7.61 8.24 9.26
C LEU A 113 -7.09 9.61 9.76
N ARG A 114 -7.70 10.16 10.83
CA ARG A 114 -7.21 11.38 11.48
C ARG A 114 -5.80 11.21 12.05
N ARG A 115 -5.51 10.07 12.69
CA ARG A 115 -4.19 9.76 13.24
C ARG A 115 -3.17 9.53 12.12
N ALA A 116 -3.57 8.82 11.06
CA ALA A 116 -2.73 8.65 9.87
C ALA A 116 -2.34 10.00 9.23
N ALA A 117 -3.31 10.90 9.03
CA ALA A 117 -3.03 12.24 8.49
C ALA A 117 -2.11 13.05 9.43
N SER A 118 -2.34 12.97 10.74
CA SER A 118 -1.48 13.61 11.75
C SER A 118 -0.05 13.09 11.72
N PHE A 119 0.16 11.78 11.58
CA PHE A 119 1.49 11.16 11.48
C PHE A 119 2.24 11.64 10.23
N LEU A 120 1.53 11.76 9.10
CA LEU A 120 2.10 12.29 7.86
C LEU A 120 2.34 13.81 7.91
N GLY A 121 1.78 14.53 8.88
CA GLY A 121 1.84 16.00 8.95
C GLY A 121 0.99 16.67 7.86
N VAL A 122 -0.09 16.04 7.41
CA VAL A 122 -0.92 16.51 6.28
C VAL A 122 -2.35 16.83 6.72
N ASP A 123 -3.01 17.74 6.01
CA ASP A 123 -4.41 18.09 6.26
C ASP A 123 -5.34 16.90 5.97
N LEU A 124 -6.13 16.51 6.98
CA LEU A 124 -7.13 15.45 6.88
C LEU A 124 -8.13 15.68 5.74
N ASN A 125 -8.51 16.92 5.46
CA ASN A 125 -9.46 17.24 4.39
C ASN A 125 -8.86 16.97 3.00
N LYS A 126 -7.56 17.22 2.82
CA LYS A 126 -6.84 16.89 1.57
C LYS A 126 -6.76 15.38 1.36
N VAL A 127 -6.47 14.65 2.43
CA VAL A 127 -6.48 13.17 2.41
C VAL A 127 -7.88 12.63 2.07
N LYS A 128 -8.93 13.16 2.68
CA LYS A 128 -10.32 12.77 2.39
C LYS A 128 -10.73 13.07 0.95
N ALA A 129 -10.37 14.24 0.41
CA ALA A 129 -10.66 14.59 -0.98
C ALA A 129 -9.96 13.64 -1.96
N ALA A 130 -8.70 13.29 -1.69
CA ALA A 130 -7.95 12.32 -2.48
C ALA A 130 -8.58 10.92 -2.41
N LEU A 131 -8.98 10.46 -1.21
CA LEU A 131 -9.67 9.17 -1.03
C LEU A 131 -11.03 9.14 -1.75
N ALA A 132 -11.82 10.21 -1.68
CA ALA A 132 -13.09 10.30 -2.39
C ALA A 132 -12.91 10.20 -3.91
N GLY A 133 -11.86 10.82 -4.46
CA GLY A 133 -11.49 10.69 -5.86
C GLY A 133 -11.08 9.25 -6.24
N LEU A 134 -10.47 8.51 -5.32
CA LEU A 134 -10.11 7.10 -5.52
C LEU A 134 -11.33 6.17 -5.46
N ASP A 135 -12.20 6.36 -4.47
CA ASP A 135 -13.41 5.54 -4.34
C ASP A 135 -14.35 5.74 -5.54
N GLY A 136 -14.42 6.96 -6.09
CA GLY A 136 -15.17 7.25 -7.33
C GLY A 136 -14.52 6.69 -8.61
N ALA A 137 -13.22 6.41 -8.61
CA ALA A 137 -12.51 5.76 -9.72
C ALA A 137 -12.51 4.23 -9.64
N ALA A 138 -12.84 3.67 -8.46
CA ALA A 138 -12.90 2.24 -8.19
C ALA A 138 -14.32 1.65 -8.29
N ALA A 139 -15.34 2.50 -8.44
CA ALA A 139 -16.75 2.16 -8.64
C ALA A 139 -17.10 2.09 -10.14
#